data_AF-A0A7I8D1C0-F1
#
_entry.id   AF-A0A7I8D1C0-F1
#
_cell.length_a   1.000
_cell.length_b   1.000
_cell.length_c   1.000
_cell.angle_alpha   90.00
_cell.angle_beta   90.00
_cell.angle_gamma   90.00
#
_symmetry.space_group_name_H-M   'P 1'
#
loop_
_entity.id
_entity.type
_entity.pdbx_description
1 polymer ?
#
loop_
_entity_poly.entity_id
_entity_poly.type
_entity_poly.pdbx_seq_one_letter_code
_entity_poly.pdbx_strand_id
1 'polypeptide(L)'
;MRESKEAPAAFGKYGNVFLLQDEYEELKKEIPGIDRLIDELSGYIKSEGKQYADHAATLRRWYEREKPTKGIPDYTYKEGESL
;
A
#
# COMPACT_ATOMS: atom_id res chain seq x y z
N MET A 1 8.90 -28.68 -12.98
CA MET A 1 8.27 -27.39 -13.31
C MET A 1 9.15 -26.29 -12.74
N ARG A 2 9.61 -25.32 -13.55
CA ARG A 2 10.46 -24.23 -13.09
C ARG A 2 9.56 -23.04 -12.72
N GLU A 3 9.79 -22.48 -11.54
CA GLU A 3 9.15 -21.29 -10.95
C GLU A 3 8.54 -20.34 -12.00
N SER A 4 7.22 -20.23 -11.98
CA SER A 4 6.51 -19.11 -12.59
C SER A 4 6.94 -17.87 -11.81
N LYS A 5 7.99 -17.21 -12.27
CA LYS A 5 8.39 -15.89 -11.79
C LYS A 5 7.33 -14.93 -12.32
N GLU A 6 6.19 -14.87 -11.64
CA GLU A 6 5.07 -14.03 -12.02
C GLU A 6 5.58 -12.59 -12.11
N ALA A 7 5.39 -11.96 -13.27
CA ALA A 7 5.76 -10.57 -13.42
C ALA A 7 4.90 -9.75 -12.43
N PRO A 8 5.49 -8.80 -11.68
CA PRO A 8 4.71 -7.98 -10.78
C PRO A 8 3.64 -7.24 -11.57
N ALA A 9 2.38 -7.44 -11.18
CA ALA A 9 1.25 -6.75 -11.77
C ALA A 9 1.16 -5.34 -11.16
N ALA A 10 0.78 -4.38 -12.01
CA ALA A 10 0.55 -3.01 -11.58
C ALA A 10 -0.90 -2.86 -11.10
N PHE A 11 -1.06 -2.41 -9.87
CA PHE A 11 -2.34 -2.19 -9.19
C PHE A 11 -2.54 -0.71 -8.82
N GLY A 12 -3.77 -0.38 -8.46
CA GLY A 12 -4.20 0.96 -8.05
C GLY A 12 -4.60 1.87 -9.21
N LYS A 13 -5.32 2.95 -8.91
CA LYS A 13 -5.84 3.90 -9.92
C LYS A 13 -4.80 4.52 -10.83
N TYR A 14 -3.57 4.69 -10.35
CA TYR A 14 -2.46 5.24 -11.16
C TYR A 14 -1.48 4.17 -11.66
N GLY A 15 -1.71 2.87 -11.38
CA GLY A 15 -0.89 1.77 -11.89
C GLY A 15 0.57 1.81 -11.43
N ASN A 16 0.83 2.34 -10.25
CA ASN A 16 2.15 2.59 -9.67
C ASN A 16 2.44 1.72 -8.44
N VAL A 17 1.56 0.77 -8.12
CA VAL A 17 1.74 -0.20 -7.03
C VAL A 17 2.04 -1.55 -7.67
N PHE A 18 3.26 -2.04 -7.51
CA PHE A 18 3.69 -3.31 -8.11
C PHE A 18 3.63 -4.43 -7.08
N LEU A 19 2.79 -5.44 -7.31
CA LEU A 19 2.61 -6.59 -6.43
C LEU A 19 2.64 -7.87 -7.27
N LEU A 20 3.16 -8.95 -6.69
CA LEU A 20 3.00 -10.28 -7.28
C LEU A 20 1.55 -10.75 -7.14
N GLN A 21 1.13 -11.63 -8.06
CA GLN A 21 -0.20 -12.24 -8.01
C GLN A 21 -0.41 -12.98 -6.68
N ASP A 22 0.57 -13.81 -6.30
CA ASP A 22 0.60 -14.54 -5.03
C ASP A 22 0.49 -13.59 -3.82
N GLU A 23 1.28 -12.51 -3.81
CA GLU A 23 1.25 -11.50 -2.73
C GLU A 23 -0.12 -10.81 -2.64
N TYR A 24 -0.72 -10.42 -3.77
CA TYR A 24 -2.05 -9.81 -3.77
C TYR A 24 -3.10 -10.78 -3.24
N GLU A 25 -3.04 -12.07 -3.60
CA GLU A 25 -3.96 -13.09 -3.08
C GLU A 25 -3.80 -13.32 -1.57
N GLU A 26 -2.57 -13.34 -1.05
CA GLU A 26 -2.32 -13.40 0.39
C GLU A 26 -2.88 -12.16 1.10
N LEU A 27 -2.53 -10.96 0.61
CA LEU A 27 -2.98 -9.70 1.18
C LEU A 27 -4.50 -9.59 1.17
N LYS A 28 -5.16 -10.05 0.12
CA LYS A 28 -6.62 -10.06 0.01
C LYS A 28 -7.29 -10.96 1.05
N LYS A 29 -6.62 -12.05 1.47
CA LYS A 29 -7.07 -12.92 2.56
C LYS A 29 -6.83 -12.29 3.93
N GLU A 30 -5.72 -11.58 4.12
CA GLU A 30 -5.37 -10.92 5.39
C GLU A 30 -6.12 -9.60 5.62
N ILE A 31 -6.37 -8.85 4.55
CA ILE A 31 -6.84 -7.47 4.53
C ILE A 31 -8.17 -7.41 3.75
N PRO A 32 -9.31 -7.45 4.46
CA PRO A 32 -10.60 -7.27 3.81
C PRO A 32 -10.69 -5.83 3.27
N GLY A 33 -10.76 -5.67 1.95
CA GLY A 33 -10.79 -4.36 1.30
C GLY A 33 -9.43 -3.84 0.84
N ILE A 34 -8.44 -4.73 0.62
CA ILE A 34 -7.10 -4.39 0.11
C ILE A 34 -7.14 -3.50 -1.15
N ASP A 35 -8.16 -3.63 -2.00
CA ASP A 35 -8.33 -2.82 -3.20
C ASP A 35 -8.40 -1.31 -2.89
N ARG A 36 -9.06 -0.92 -1.79
CA ARG A 36 -9.10 0.47 -1.32
C ARG A 36 -7.73 0.92 -0.81
N LEU A 37 -7.02 0.04 -0.08
CA LEU A 37 -5.71 0.34 0.47
C LEU A 37 -4.66 0.53 -0.63
N ILE A 38 -4.75 -0.28 -1.68
CA ILE A 38 -3.96 -0.17 -2.89
C ILE A 38 -4.24 1.17 -3.60
N ASP A 39 -5.50 1.60 -3.68
CA ASP A 39 -5.86 2.89 -4.28
C ASP A 39 -5.28 4.08 -3.50
N GLU A 40 -5.40 4.03 -2.17
CA GLU A 40 -4.81 5.04 -1.28
C GLU A 40 -3.28 5.07 -1.42
N LEU A 41 -2.61 3.90 -1.42
CA LEU A 41 -1.16 3.81 -1.62
C LEU A 41 -0.76 4.34 -3.01
N SER A 42 -1.54 4.02 -4.03
CA SER A 42 -1.35 4.51 -5.40
C SER A 42 -1.42 6.04 -5.46
N GLY A 43 -2.43 6.66 -4.84
CA GLY A 43 -2.53 8.10 -4.70
C GLY A 43 -1.39 8.71 -3.89
N TYR A 44 -1.02 8.08 -2.78
CA TYR A 44 0.05 8.52 -1.90
C TYR A 44 1.42 8.55 -2.60
N ILE A 45 1.80 7.46 -3.29
CA ILE A 45 3.03 7.39 -4.09
C ILE A 45 3.01 8.46 -5.19
N LYS A 46 1.86 8.69 -5.83
CA LYS A 46 1.73 9.67 -6.90
C LYS A 46 1.84 11.11 -6.38
N SER A 47 1.31 11.38 -5.19
CA SER A 47 1.32 12.70 -4.56
C SER A 47 2.68 13.03 -3.92
N GLU A 48 3.23 12.11 -3.13
CA GLU A 48 4.49 12.30 -2.40
C GLU A 48 5.73 11.95 -3.23
N GLY A 49 5.57 11.29 -4.38
CA GLY A 49 6.67 10.81 -5.22
C GLY A 49 7.50 9.71 -4.56
N LYS A 50 6.96 9.01 -3.56
CA LYS A 50 7.68 7.97 -2.81
C LYS A 50 7.68 6.65 -3.56
N GLN A 51 8.83 6.01 -3.69
CA GLN A 51 8.93 4.67 -4.26
C GLN A 51 9.26 3.67 -3.16
N TYR A 52 8.44 2.64 -3.01
CA TYR A 52 8.67 1.57 -2.06
C TYR A 52 9.34 0.38 -2.77
N ALA A 53 10.30 -0.25 -2.09
CA ALA A 53 10.92 -1.48 -2.59
C ALA A 53 9.90 -2.63 -2.61
N ASP A 54 9.09 -2.74 -1.55
CA ASP A 54 8.06 -3.76 -1.39
C ASP A 54 6.72 -3.11 -1.07
N HIS A 55 5.83 -3.09 -2.06
CA HIS A 55 4.48 -2.56 -1.90
C HIS A 55 3.64 -3.46 -0.98
N ALA A 56 3.85 -4.78 -1.04
CA ALA A 56 3.10 -5.73 -0.21
C ALA A 56 3.37 -5.52 1.29
N ALA A 57 4.63 -5.39 1.67
CA ALA A 57 5.02 -5.09 3.05
C ALA A 57 4.47 -3.73 3.52
N THR A 58 4.44 -2.74 2.63
CA THR A 58 3.87 -1.41 2.90
C THR A 58 2.37 -1.49 3.17
N LEU A 59 1.62 -2.26 2.37
CA LEU A 59 0.19 -2.48 2.55
C LEU A 59 -0.12 -3.21 3.87
N ARG A 60 0.65 -4.26 4.23
CA ARG A 60 0.49 -4.93 5.54
C ARG A 60 0.66 -3.94 6.69
N ARG A 61 1.74 -3.15 6.66
CA ARG A 61 2.01 -2.14 7.69
C ARG A 61 0.95 -1.05 7.75
N TRP A 62 0.41 -0.62 6.60
CA TRP A 62 -0.68 0.34 6.54
C TRP A 62 -1.95 -0.23 7.16
N TYR A 63 -2.32 -1.47 6.85
CA TYR A 63 -3.49 -2.12 7.45
C TYR A 63 -3.34 -2.29 8.97
N GLU A 64 -2.15 -2.67 9.44
CA GLU A 64 -1.86 -2.73 10.88
C GLU A 64 -1.96 -1.36 11.56
N ARG A 65 -1.61 -0.27 10.85
CA ARG A 65 -1.74 1.12 11.33
C ARG A 65 -3.16 1.67 11.25
N GLU A 66 -3.94 1.26 10.25
CA GLU A 66 -5.34 1.67 10.07
C GLU A 66 -6.25 1.01 11.10
N LYS A 67 -5.88 -0.18 11.60
CA LYS A 67 -6.52 -0.71 12.81
C LYS A 67 -6.37 0.35 13.90
N PRO A 68 -7.46 0.73 14.58
CA PRO A 68 -7.41 1.74 15.63
C PRO A 68 -6.59 1.19 16.80
N THR A 69 -5.26 1.33 16.73
CA THR A 69 -4.41 1.28 17.90
C THR A 69 -4.88 2.42 18.79
N LYS A 70 -5.43 2.04 19.95
CA LYS A 70 -5.86 2.91 21.05
C LYS A 70 -4.67 3.73 21.62
N GLY A 71 -4.11 4.60 20.79
CA GLY A 71 -2.83 5.26 21.00
C GLY A 71 -2.35 5.91 19.71
N ILE A 72 -3.10 6.91 19.26
CA ILE A 72 -2.81 7.80 18.11
C ILE A 72 -1.37 8.35 18.23
N PRO A 73 -0.49 8.23 17.22
CA PRO A 73 0.28 9.37 16.78
C PRO A 73 -0.50 9.95 15.62
N ASP A 74 -1.10 11.08 15.93
CA ASP A 74 -1.78 12.01 15.04
C ASP A 74 -0.96 12.21 13.76
N TYR A 75 -1.33 11.51 12.68
CA TYR A 75 -0.88 11.90 11.34
C TYR A 75 -1.87 12.94 10.82
N THR A 76 -1.97 14.08 11.53
CA THR A 76 -2.27 15.31 10.83
C THR A 76 -1.04 15.62 9.99
N TYR A 77 -1.15 15.34 8.70
CA TYR A 77 -0.35 16.04 7.72
C TYR A 77 -0.72 17.52 7.83
N LYS A 78 0.01 18.25 8.68
CA LYS A 78 -0.04 19.71 8.72
C LYS A 78 0.73 20.24 7.53
N GLU A 79 0.10 20.22 6.36
CA GLU A 79 0.43 21.20 5.33
C GLU A 79 0.11 22.58 5.90
N GLY A 80 1.11 23.29 6.42
CA GLY A 80 0.87 24.60 7.03
C GLY A 80 1.99 25.26 7.82
N GLU A 81 3.24 24.79 7.80
CA GLU A 81 4.39 25.61 8.22
C GLU A 81 5.21 26.01 7.00
N SER A 82 4.70 27.02 6.29
CA SER A 82 5.54 27.99 5.59
C SER A 82 4.88 29.35 5.74
N LEU A 83 5.32 30.09 6.75
CA LEU A 83 5.35 31.55 6.78
C LEU A 83 6.37 32.04 7.79
#